data_AF-A0A142D5N1-F1
#
_entry.id   AF-A0A142D5N1-F1
#
_cell.length_a   1.000
_cell.length_b   1.000
_cell.length_c   1.000
_cell.angle_alpha   90.00
_cell.angle_beta   90.00
_cell.angle_gamma   90.00
#
_symmetry.space_group_name_H-M   'P 1'
#
loop_
_entity.id
_entity.type
_entity.pdbx_description
1 polymer ?
#
loop_
_entity_poly.entity_id
_entity_poly.type
_entity_poly.pdbx_seq_one_letter_code
_entity_poly.pdbx_strand_id
1 'polypeptide(L)'
;MRKRYGLLFILLLCICGAVVFFQTSEKTDFNRKETEIIRVVSRMDNFSKIYEIRDKRKVNRIIEIVKFAEWSKTAKVDEGQPDYRFWLEHPKTKDRLFNYNIWFKKNNTMIFDKKTGKYGVLPSKYETELKRLLSE
;
A
#
# COMPACT_ATOMS: atom_id res chain seq x y z
N MET A 1 17.94 -19.88 -58.17
CA MET A 1 17.03 -18.92 -57.48
C MET A 1 16.33 -19.56 -56.27
N ARG A 2 17.05 -19.86 -55.17
CA ARG A 2 16.44 -20.54 -53.99
C ARG A 2 16.90 -20.01 -52.62
N LYS A 3 17.82 -19.05 -52.57
CA LYS A 3 18.43 -18.57 -51.31
C LYS A 3 17.89 -17.23 -50.79
N ARG A 4 16.91 -16.60 -51.47
CA ARG A 4 16.36 -15.29 -51.07
C ARG A 4 14.99 -15.34 -50.35
N TYR A 5 14.32 -16.50 -50.36
CA TYR A 5 13.00 -16.65 -49.73
C TYR A 5 13.06 -17.10 -48.25
N GLY A 6 14.19 -17.66 -47.79
CA GLY A 6 14.34 -18.09 -46.40
C GLY A 6 14.49 -16.94 -45.41
N LEU A 7 15.13 -15.84 -45.81
CA LEU A 7 15.33 -14.65 -44.96
C LEU A 7 14.06 -13.80 -44.79
N LEU A 8 13.17 -13.80 -45.79
CA LEU A 8 11.89 -13.09 -45.73
C LEU A 8 10.90 -13.78 -44.77
N PHE A 9 10.95 -15.12 -44.64
CA PHE A 9 10.07 -15.86 -43.73
C PHE A 9 10.43 -15.67 -42.25
N ILE A 10 11.72 -15.50 -41.93
CA ILE A 10 12.20 -15.30 -40.55
C ILE A 10 11.85 -13.89 -40.05
N LEU A 11 11.93 -12.87 -40.92
CA LEU A 11 11.54 -11.50 -40.57
C LEU A 11 10.02 -11.32 -40.37
N LEU A 12 9.18 -12.08 -41.10
CA LEU A 12 7.72 -12.01 -40.95
C LEU A 12 7.19 -12.67 -39.66
N LEU A 13 7.87 -13.69 -39.15
CA LEU A 13 7.49 -14.34 -37.88
C LEU A 13 7.80 -13.49 -36.64
N CYS A 14 8.79 -12.60 -36.70
CA CYS A 14 9.10 -11.69 -35.59
C CYS A 14 8.07 -10.56 -35.43
N ILE A 15 7.35 -10.19 -36.48
CA ILE A 15 6.35 -9.10 -36.42
C ILE A 15 4.99 -9.64 -35.93
N CYS A 16 4.62 -10.89 -36.26
CA CYS A 16 3.38 -11.49 -35.76
C CYS A 16 3.42 -11.82 -34.26
N GLY A 17 4.60 -12.09 -33.69
CA GLY A 17 4.76 -12.32 -32.25
C GLY A 17 4.58 -11.07 -31.39
N ALA A 18 4.81 -9.87 -31.94
CA ALA A 18 4.70 -8.61 -31.21
C ALA A 18 3.26 -8.08 -31.10
N VAL A 19 2.37 -8.45 -32.03
CA VAL A 19 0.99 -7.94 -32.05
C VAL A 19 0.05 -8.76 -31.14
N VAL A 20 0.36 -10.04 -30.89
CA VAL A 20 -0.46 -10.89 -30.00
C VAL A 20 -0.19 -10.57 -28.51
N PHE A 21 0.95 -9.98 -28.17
CA PHE A 21 1.29 -9.68 -26.76
C PHE A 21 0.69 -8.38 -26.23
N PHE A 22 0.10 -7.54 -27.09
CA PHE A 22 -0.46 -6.23 -26.68
C PHE A 22 -1.98 -6.18 -26.55
N GLN A 23 -2.71 -7.28 -26.83
CA GLN A 23 -4.18 -7.26 -26.85
C GLN A 23 -4.90 -8.16 -25.83
N THR A 24 -4.25 -8.60 -24.75
CA THR A 24 -4.94 -9.31 -23.65
C THR A 24 -4.85 -8.64 -22.29
N SER A 25 -4.36 -7.39 -22.20
CA SER A 25 -4.33 -6.63 -20.94
C SER A 25 -5.62 -5.82 -20.68
N GLU A 26 -6.74 -6.17 -21.30
CA GLU A 26 -8.02 -5.58 -20.94
C GLU A 26 -9.09 -6.66 -20.82
N LYS A 27 -9.86 -6.54 -19.74
CA LYS A 27 -11.08 -7.31 -19.37
C LYS A 27 -10.84 -8.64 -18.68
N THR A 28 -10.50 -8.56 -17.40
CA THR A 28 -11.20 -9.34 -16.36
C THR A 28 -11.38 -8.50 -15.10
N ASP A 29 -12.16 -7.41 -15.20
CA ASP A 29 -12.71 -6.70 -14.04
C ASP A 29 -14.07 -7.28 -13.62
N PHE A 30 -14.22 -8.61 -13.73
CA PHE A 30 -15.41 -9.37 -13.33
C PHE A 30 -15.10 -10.33 -12.19
N ASN A 31 -14.25 -9.88 -11.27
CA ASN A 31 -14.17 -10.45 -9.96
C ASN A 31 -14.05 -9.25 -9.03
N ARG A 32 -15.14 -8.91 -8.33
CA ARG A 32 -15.12 -8.02 -7.17
C ARG A 32 -14.26 -8.73 -6.11
N LYS A 33 -12.94 -8.78 -6.34
CA LYS A 33 -11.95 -9.29 -5.41
C LYS A 33 -12.21 -8.50 -4.15
N GLU A 34 -12.68 -9.18 -3.11
CA GLU A 34 -12.88 -8.57 -1.82
C GLU A 34 -11.56 -7.91 -1.43
N THR A 35 -11.54 -6.58 -1.48
CA THR A 35 -10.34 -5.80 -1.27
C THR A 35 -10.10 -5.66 0.21
N GLU A 36 -8.84 -5.75 0.62
CA GLU A 36 -8.41 -5.46 1.98
C GLU A 36 -8.90 -4.06 2.40
N ILE A 37 -9.27 -3.93 3.68
CA ILE A 37 -9.83 -2.69 4.23
C ILE A 37 -8.90 -2.18 5.30
N ILE A 38 -8.58 -0.89 5.27
CA ILE A 38 -7.90 -0.24 6.40
C ILE A 38 -8.97 0.32 7.34
N ARG A 39 -8.94 -0.11 8.61
CA ARG A 39 -9.72 0.51 9.68
C ARG A 39 -8.84 1.51 10.41
N VAL A 40 -9.37 2.72 10.64
CA VAL A 40 -8.65 3.81 11.28
C VAL A 40 -9.48 4.35 12.45
N VAL A 41 -8.82 4.60 13.57
CA VAL A 41 -9.35 5.40 14.68
C VAL A 41 -8.44 6.60 14.91
N SER A 42 -9.04 7.77 15.13
CA SER A 42 -8.32 9.02 15.35
C SER A 42 -8.43 9.46 16.80
N ARG A 43 -7.37 10.10 17.30
CA ARG A 43 -7.38 10.79 18.59
C ARG A 43 -8.37 11.95 18.62
N MET A 44 -8.64 12.60 17.48
CA MET A 44 -9.62 13.70 17.40
C MET A 44 -11.02 13.26 17.83
N ASP A 45 -11.39 12.00 17.56
CA ASP A 45 -12.64 11.39 18.00
C ASP A 45 -12.49 10.60 19.31
N ASN A 46 -11.43 10.83 20.09
CA ASN A 46 -11.07 10.05 21.29
C ASN A 46 -11.02 8.53 21.04
N PHE A 47 -10.69 8.12 19.82
CA PHE A 47 -10.73 6.73 19.34
C PHE A 47 -12.11 6.04 19.45
N SER A 48 -13.19 6.80 19.56
CA SER A 48 -14.56 6.27 19.70
C SER A 48 -15.19 5.82 18.38
N LYS A 49 -14.70 6.34 17.25
CA LYS A 49 -15.22 6.05 15.91
C LYS A 49 -14.18 5.31 15.06
N ILE A 50 -14.63 4.29 14.33
CA ILE A 50 -13.83 3.56 13.36
C ILE A 50 -14.24 4.01 11.96
N TYR A 51 -13.29 4.56 11.22
CA TYR A 51 -13.42 4.87 9.80
C TYR A 51 -12.87 3.72 8.96
N GLU A 52 -13.44 3.51 7.78
CA GLU A 52 -13.05 2.44 6.87
C GLU A 52 -12.59 3.01 5.53
N ILE A 53 -11.32 2.74 5.19
CA ILE A 53 -10.75 3.08 3.89
C ILE A 53 -10.85 1.84 3.02
N ARG A 54 -11.78 1.88 2.06
CA ARG A 54 -12.07 0.79 1.11
C ARG A 54 -11.53 1.03 -0.30
N ASP A 55 -11.14 2.27 -0.60
CA ASP A 55 -10.55 2.61 -1.89
C ASP A 55 -9.20 1.89 -2.04
N LYS A 56 -9.13 0.98 -3.02
CA LYS A 56 -7.96 0.15 -3.27
C LYS A 56 -6.70 0.97 -3.53
N ARG A 57 -6.79 2.10 -4.22
CA ARG A 57 -5.64 2.97 -4.51
C ARG A 57 -5.14 3.61 -3.21
N LYS A 58 -6.05 4.09 -2.35
CA LYS A 58 -5.67 4.63 -1.03
C LYS A 58 -5.05 3.57 -0.13
N VAL A 59 -5.66 2.38 -0.05
CA VAL A 59 -5.14 1.25 0.74
C VAL A 59 -3.73 0.91 0.30
N ASN A 60 -3.53 0.66 -1.00
CA ASN A 60 -2.21 0.33 -1.55
C ASN A 60 -1.20 1.45 -1.27
N ARG A 61 -1.62 2.72 -1.41
CA ARG A 61 -0.73 3.86 -1.17
C ARG A 61 -0.28 3.96 0.28
N ILE A 62 -1.18 3.73 1.24
CA ILE A 62 -0.81 3.68 2.67
C ILE A 62 0.20 2.56 2.93
N ILE A 63 -0.03 1.38 2.35
CA ILE A 63 0.87 0.22 2.49
C ILE A 63 2.26 0.56 1.93
N GLU A 64 2.31 1.18 0.75
CA GLU A 64 3.57 1.63 0.14
C GLU A 64 4.30 2.65 1.01
N ILE A 65 3.61 3.65 1.53
CA ILE A 65 4.21 4.67 2.41
C ILE A 65 4.87 4.00 3.62
N VAL A 66 4.17 3.08 4.29
CA VAL A 66 4.69 2.39 5.48
C VAL A 66 5.94 1.56 5.18
N LYS A 67 6.11 1.04 3.96
CA LYS A 67 7.34 0.32 3.57
C LYS A 67 8.59 1.19 3.60
N PHE A 68 8.45 2.52 3.50
CA PHE A 68 9.56 3.46 3.62
C PHE A 68 9.92 3.81 5.06
N ALA A 69 9.22 3.25 6.06
CA ALA A 69 9.60 3.44 7.45
C ALA A 69 10.91 2.72 7.76
N GLU A 70 11.82 3.43 8.41
CA GLU A 70 13.08 2.88 8.90
C GLU A 70 12.86 2.27 10.29
N TRP A 71 12.83 0.94 10.35
CA TRP A 71 12.46 0.21 11.57
C TRP A 71 13.63 0.01 12.53
N SER A 72 13.43 0.37 13.79
CA SER A 72 14.38 0.21 14.89
C SER A 72 13.67 -0.25 16.18
N LYS A 73 14.37 -1.07 16.97
CA LYS A 73 13.94 -1.47 18.33
C LYS A 73 14.29 -0.43 19.40
N THR A 74 15.27 0.43 19.13
CA THR A 74 15.77 1.42 20.09
C THR A 74 15.05 2.75 19.98
N ALA A 75 14.46 3.03 18.80
CA ALA A 75 13.62 4.20 18.60
C ALA A 75 12.40 4.15 19.55
N LYS A 76 12.05 5.28 20.13
CA LYS A 76 10.91 5.44 21.03
C LYS A 76 10.25 6.79 20.79
N VAL A 77 9.00 6.88 21.18
CA VAL A 77 8.24 8.13 21.18
C VAL A 77 8.16 8.58 22.63
N ASP A 78 8.62 9.81 22.92
CA ASP A 78 8.36 10.44 24.22
C ASP A 78 6.86 10.50 24.47
N GLU A 79 6.47 10.27 25.72
CA GLU A 79 5.11 10.02 26.20
C GLU A 79 4.01 10.78 25.47
N GLY A 80 2.89 10.09 25.19
CA GLY A 80 1.72 10.68 24.57
C GLY A 80 0.90 9.69 23.76
N GLN A 81 -0.40 9.95 23.66
CA GLN A 81 -1.29 9.13 22.83
C GLN A 81 -0.96 9.32 21.33
N PRO A 82 -1.10 8.26 20.51
CA PRO A 82 -0.92 8.38 19.06
C PRO A 82 -1.97 9.29 18.44
N ASP A 83 -1.67 9.90 17.31
CA ASP A 83 -2.64 10.62 16.46
C ASP A 83 -3.67 9.66 15.87
N TYR A 84 -3.19 8.52 15.36
CA TYR A 84 -4.01 7.51 14.71
C TYR A 84 -3.62 6.11 15.17
N ARG A 85 -4.61 5.21 15.18
CA ARG A 85 -4.36 3.76 15.21
C ARG A 85 -5.05 3.17 13.99
N PHE A 86 -4.35 2.36 13.22
CA PHE A 86 -4.93 1.73 12.05
C PHE A 86 -4.43 0.31 11.84
N TRP A 87 -5.25 -0.50 11.19
CA TRP A 87 -4.89 -1.86 10.83
C TRP A 87 -5.51 -2.23 9.49
N LEU A 88 -4.81 -3.08 8.75
CA LEU A 88 -5.36 -3.72 7.57
C LEU A 88 -6.04 -5.01 7.98
N GLU A 89 -7.30 -5.14 7.59
CA GLU A 89 -8.15 -6.26 7.89
C GLU A 89 -8.47 -7.02 6.60
N HIS A 90 -8.23 -8.33 6.61
CA HIS A 90 -8.72 -9.19 5.54
C HIS A 90 -10.24 -9.39 5.73
N PRO A 91 -11.08 -9.12 4.71
CA PRO A 91 -12.54 -9.03 4.88
C PRO A 91 -13.18 -10.33 5.37
N LYS A 92 -12.63 -11.51 5.00
CA LYS A 92 -13.17 -12.81 5.39
C LYS A 92 -12.77 -13.27 6.78
N THR A 93 -11.48 -13.17 7.10
CA THR A 93 -10.92 -13.75 8.32
C THR A 93 -10.91 -12.77 9.48
N LYS A 94 -11.07 -11.47 9.19
CA LYS A 94 -10.88 -10.35 10.12
C LYS A 94 -9.47 -10.32 10.73
N ASP A 95 -8.53 -11.02 10.10
CA ASP A 95 -7.13 -11.02 10.53
C ASP A 95 -6.53 -9.64 10.30
N ARG A 96 -5.78 -9.17 11.30
CA ARG A 96 -5.04 -7.93 11.22
C ARG A 96 -3.67 -8.21 10.64
N LEU A 97 -3.51 -7.98 9.34
CA LEU A 97 -2.25 -8.23 8.63
C LEU A 97 -1.13 -7.33 9.17
N PHE A 98 -1.47 -6.07 9.48
CA PHE A 98 -0.62 -5.14 10.22
C PHE A 98 -1.48 -4.24 11.12
N ASN A 99 -0.90 -3.76 12.22
CA ASN A 99 -1.59 -2.99 13.25
C ASN A 99 -0.64 -1.95 13.84
N TYR A 100 -0.92 -0.69 13.54
CA TYR A 100 -0.01 0.42 13.79
C TYR A 100 -0.62 1.48 14.70
N ASN A 101 0.24 2.11 15.49
CA ASN A 101 -0.01 3.43 16.06
C ASN A 101 0.87 4.45 15.33
N ILE A 102 0.37 5.64 15.06
CA ILE A 102 1.12 6.73 14.42
C ILE A 102 1.14 7.97 15.30
N TRP A 103 2.30 8.63 15.37
CA TRP A 103 2.47 9.97 15.90
C TRP A 103 3.03 10.87 14.81
N PHE A 104 2.34 11.96 14.53
CA PHE A 104 2.80 13.03 13.65
C PHE A 104 3.48 14.10 14.52
N LYS A 105 4.81 14.14 14.54
CA LYS A 105 5.61 15.14 15.27
C LYS A 105 6.23 16.13 14.30
N LYS A 106 6.57 17.34 14.78
CA LYS A 106 7.11 18.45 13.96
C LYS A 106 8.26 18.07 13.00
N ASN A 107 9.10 17.10 13.37
CA ASN A 107 10.30 16.74 12.62
C ASN A 107 10.25 15.35 11.99
N ASN A 108 9.34 14.48 12.46
CA ASN A 108 9.25 13.11 11.99
C ASN A 108 7.87 12.50 12.26
N THR A 109 7.51 11.54 11.41
CA THR A 109 6.36 10.67 11.66
C THR A 109 6.87 9.37 12.26
N MET A 110 6.35 9.01 13.43
CA MET A 110 6.72 7.78 14.14
C MET A 110 5.59 6.76 13.98
N ILE A 111 5.95 5.51 13.64
CA ILE A 111 5.02 4.39 13.50
C ILE A 111 5.42 3.32 14.51
N PHE A 112 4.48 2.81 15.31
CA PHE A 112 4.72 1.65 16.17
C PHE A 112 3.95 0.45 15.64
N ASP A 113 4.67 -0.61 15.30
CA ASP A 113 4.10 -1.89 14.90
C ASP A 113 3.77 -2.74 16.14
N LYS A 114 2.48 -2.91 16.42
CA LYS A 114 2.02 -3.70 17.57
C LYS A 114 2.30 -5.19 17.43
N LYS A 115 2.51 -5.69 16.20
CA LYS A 115 2.80 -7.10 15.96
C LYS A 115 4.27 -7.42 16.23
N THR A 116 5.18 -6.54 15.80
CA THR A 116 6.63 -6.76 15.96
C THR A 116 7.25 -6.05 17.16
N GLY A 117 6.52 -5.11 17.78
CA GLY A 117 7.02 -4.29 18.89
C GLY A 117 8.08 -3.27 18.48
N LYS A 118 8.23 -3.00 17.18
CA LYS A 118 9.24 -2.09 16.63
C LYS A 118 8.65 -0.70 16.37
N TYR A 119 9.50 0.31 16.50
CA TYR A 119 9.21 1.66 16.03
C TYR A 119 9.82 1.86 14.65
N GLY A 120 9.14 2.60 13.80
CA GLY A 120 9.59 3.02 12.48
C GLY A 120 9.58 4.53 12.39
N VAL A 121 10.63 5.11 11.82
CA VAL A 121 10.66 6.53 11.48
C VAL A 121 10.29 6.65 10.00
N LEU A 122 9.23 7.38 9.71
CA LEU A 122 8.82 7.65 8.34
C LEU A 122 9.39 9.01 7.90
N PRO A 123 10.00 9.11 6.70
CA PRO A 123 10.49 10.37 6.15
C PRO A 123 9.39 11.45 6.09
N SER A 124 9.73 12.68 6.47
CA SER A 124 8.79 13.82 6.56
C SER A 124 8.06 14.12 5.24
N LYS A 125 8.67 13.81 4.09
CA LYS A 125 8.03 13.95 2.76
C LYS A 125 6.70 13.18 2.62
N TYR A 126 6.49 12.13 3.41
CA TYR A 126 5.25 11.33 3.38
C TYR A 126 4.23 11.74 4.44
N GLU A 127 4.59 12.63 5.38
CA GLU A 127 3.75 12.98 6.52
C GLU A 127 2.39 13.53 6.10
N THR A 128 2.40 14.57 5.25
CA THR A 128 1.18 15.25 4.80
C THR A 128 0.28 14.32 4.01
N GLU A 129 0.87 13.51 3.13
CA GLU A 129 0.12 12.54 2.32
C GLU A 129 -0.52 11.45 3.20
N LEU A 130 0.24 10.87 4.12
CA LEU A 130 -0.26 9.82 5.00
C LEU A 130 -1.36 10.35 5.93
N LYS A 131 -1.18 11.54 6.50
CA LYS A 131 -2.19 12.17 7.35
C LYS A 131 -3.49 12.39 6.59
N ARG A 132 -3.43 12.88 5.35
CA ARG A 132 -4.61 13.05 4.48
C ARG A 132 -5.29 11.72 4.19
N LEU A 133 -4.53 10.69 3.82
CA LEU A 133 -5.06 9.36 3.52
C LEU A 133 -5.78 8.71 4.72
N LEU A 134 -5.35 9.01 5.95
CA LEU A 134 -5.93 8.46 7.18
C LEU A 134 -7.11 9.27 7.75
N SER A 135 -7.31 10.50 7.28
CA SER A 135 -8.39 11.39 7.75
C SER A 135 -9.64 11.39 6.86
N GLU A 136 -9.55 10.81 5.66
CA GLU A 136 -10.65 10.71 4.68
C GLU A 136 -11.47 9.44 4.87
#